data_AF-A0A438FCF5-F1
#
_entry.id   AF-A0A438FCF5-F1
#
_cell.length_a   1.000
_cell.length_b   1.000
_cell.length_c   1.000
_cell.angle_alpha   90.00
_cell.angle_beta   90.00
_cell.angle_gamma   90.00
#
_symmetry.space_group_name_H-M   'P 1'
#
loop_
_entity.id
_entity.type
_entity.pdbx_description
1 polymer ?
#
loop_
_entity_poly.entity_id
_entity_poly.type
_entity_poly.pdbx_seq_one_letter_code
_entity_poly.pdbx_strand_id
1 'polypeptide(L)' 'MATKVSSAGGLLAMLNESHPMLKFHALSNLNAFVDYFWPEISTSVPIMYAV' A
#
# COMPACT_ATOMS: atom_id res chain seq x y z
N MET A 1 -19.81 -1.92 -10.92
CA MET A 1 -18.68 -0.98 -10.97
C MET A 1 -17.75 -1.32 -9.80
N ALA A 2 -16.71 -2.13 -10.01
CA ALA A 2 -15.74 -2.41 -8.95
C ALA A 2 -14.99 -1.11 -8.68
N THR A 3 -15.03 -0.60 -7.45
CA THR A 3 -14.22 0.53 -7.01
C THR A 3 -12.76 0.09 -7.11
N LYS A 4 -12.15 0.33 -8.27
CA LYS A 4 -10.71 0.23 -8.45
C LYS A 4 -10.14 1.20 -7.42
N VAL A 5 -9.46 0.68 -6.41
CA VAL A 5 -8.54 1.50 -5.62
C VAL A 5 -7.52 2.01 -6.64
N SER A 6 -7.70 3.24 -7.09
CA SER A 6 -6.89 3.83 -8.16
C SER A 6 -5.47 4.17 -7.70
N SER A 7 -5.11 3.93 -6.43
CA SER A 7 -3.79 4.25 -5.88
C SER A 7 -3.47 3.45 -4.61
N ALA A 8 -2.22 3.03 -4.46
CA ALA A 8 -1.73 2.38 -3.23
C ALA A 8 -1.77 3.31 -1.98
N GLY A 9 -1.92 4.63 -2.20
CA GLY A 9 -1.94 5.66 -1.16
C GLY A 9 -2.98 5.44 -0.06
N GLY A 10 -4.16 4.88 -0.38
CA GLY A 10 -5.17 4.56 0.63
C GLY A 10 -4.72 3.45 1.59
N LEU A 11 -4.03 2.42 1.08
CA LEU A 11 -3.47 1.35 1.90
C LEU A 11 -2.28 1.85 2.73
N LEU A 12 -1.43 2.68 2.14
CA LEU A 12 -0.32 3.32 2.85
C LEU A 12 -0.82 4.23 4.00
N ALA A 13 -1.89 4.99 3.78
CA ALA A 13 -2.51 5.79 4.83
C ALA A 13 -3.09 4.92 5.96
N MET A 14 -3.68 3.77 5.63
CA MET A 14 -4.14 2.80 6.64
C MET A 14 -2.99 2.15 7.42
N LEU A 15 -1.78 2.03 6.85
CA LEU A 15 -0.58 1.60 7.58
C LEU A 15 -0.09 2.65 8.58
N ASN A 16 -0.37 3.93 8.32
CA ASN A 16 -0.01 5.05 9.19
C ASN A 16 -0.99 5.26 10.36
N GLU A 17 -2.14 4.58 10.36
CA GLU A 17 -3.13 4.66 11.44
C GLU A 17 -2.70 3.92 12.71
N SER A 18 -3.15 4.41 13.87
CA SER A 18 -2.82 3.84 15.19
C SER A 18 -3.53 2.51 15.49
N HIS A 19 -4.57 2.17 14.70
CA HIS A 19 -5.39 0.97 14.92
C HIS A 19 -4.75 -0.30 14.30
N PRO A 20 -4.42 -1.32 15.11
CA PRO A 20 -3.71 -2.51 14.63
C PRO A 20 -4.53 -3.34 13.62
N MET A 21 -5.86 -3.33 13.71
CA MET A 21 -6.73 -4.03 12.77
C MET A 21 -6.71 -3.39 11.37
N LEU A 22 -6.61 -2.06 11.30
CA LEU A 22 -6.48 -1.34 10.03
C LEU A 22 -5.13 -1.65 9.38
N LYS A 23 -4.06 -1.76 10.17
CA LYS A 23 -2.73 -2.17 9.67
C LYS A 23 -2.76 -3.58 9.09
N PHE A 24 -3.40 -4.53 9.78
CA PHE A 24 -3.54 -5.90 9.26
C PHE A 24 -4.35 -5.93 7.96
N HIS A 25 -5.45 -5.19 7.91
CA HIS A 25 -6.27 -5.09 6.70
C HIS A 25 -5.47 -4.44 5.55
N ALA A 26 -4.73 -3.37 5.82
CA ALA A 26 -3.89 -2.71 4.84
C ALA A 26 -2.80 -3.65 4.31
N LEU A 27 -2.09 -4.36 5.18
CA LEU A 27 -1.05 -5.33 4.79
C LEU A 27 -1.65 -6.49 3.97
N SER A 28 -2.78 -7.04 4.38
CA SER A 28 -3.41 -8.15 3.66
C SER A 28 -3.89 -7.74 2.27
N ASN A 29 -4.43 -6.53 2.12
CA ASN A 29 -4.81 -5.98 0.83
C ASN A 29 -3.57 -5.62 -0.01
N LEU A 30 -2.55 -5.02 0.60
CA LEU A 30 -1.31 -4.66 -0.11
C LEU A 30 -0.60 -5.91 -0.62
N ASN A 31 -0.60 -7.00 0.14
CA ASN A 31 -0.08 -8.30 -0.30
C ASN A 31 -0.95 -8.93 -1.42
N ALA A 32 -2.28 -8.80 -1.36
CA ALA A 32 -3.17 -9.32 -2.40
C ALA A 32 -3.10 -8.54 -3.71
N PHE A 33 -2.77 -7.25 -3.65
CA PHE A 33 -2.64 -6.37 -4.80
C PHE A 33 -1.18 -5.96 -5.06
N VAL A 34 -0.22 -6.72 -4.51
CA VAL A 34 1.21 -6.38 -4.61
C VAL A 34 1.63 -6.36 -6.07
N ASP A 35 1.18 -7.31 -6.90
CA ASP A 35 1.47 -7.36 -8.33
C ASP A 35 0.86 -6.17 -9.11
N TYR A 36 -0.28 -5.65 -8.66
CA TYR A 36 -0.98 -4.53 -9.30
C TYR A 36 -0.41 -3.17 -8.88
N PHE A 37 -0.02 -3.03 -7.60
CA PHE A 37 0.54 -1.80 -7.05
C PHE A 37 2.07 -1.78 -7.02
N TRP A 38 2.73 -2.88 -7.43
CA TRP A 38 4.19 -2.95 -7.55
C TRP A 38 4.80 -1.78 -8.33
N PRO A 39 4.28 -1.32 -9.48
CA PRO A 39 4.82 -0.14 -10.16
C PRO A 39 4.78 1.13 -9.30
N GLU A 40 3.76 1.33 -8.46
CA GLU A 40 3.67 2.50 -7.55
C GLU A 40 4.58 2.32 -6.32
N ILE A 41 4.59 1.13 -5.72
CA ILE A 41 5.41 0.81 -4.54
C ILE A 41 6.90 0.86 -4.92
N SER A 42 7.28 0.25 -6.03
CA SER A 42 8.66 0.21 -6.53
C SER A 42 9.20 1.60 -6.87
N THR A 43 8.37 2.58 -7.20
CA THR A 43 8.81 3.98 -7.35
C THR A 43 9.09 4.69 -6.02
N SER A 44 8.53 4.22 -4.90
CA SER A 44 8.87 4.71 -3.56
C SER A 44 10.02 3.96 -2.90
N VAL A 45 10.36 2.74 -3.36
CA VAL A 45 11.55 1.99 -2.91
C VAL A 45 12.88 2.77 -3.11
N PRO A 46 13.10 3.55 -4.20
CA PRO A 46 14.24 4.45 -4.35
C PRO A 46 14.50 5.42 -3.21
N ILE A 47 13.45 5.82 -2.51
CA ILE A 47 13.59 6.75 -1.39
C ILE A 47 14.22 6.04 -0.19
N MET A 48 14.10 4.71 -0.08
CA MET A 48 14.66 3.92 1.03
C MET A 48 16.12 3.50 0.83
N TYR A 49 16.65 3.53 -0.41
CA TYR A 49 18.04 3.17 -0.71
C TYR A 49 18.93 4.32 -1.17
N ALA A 50 18.39 5.53 -1.34
CA ALA A 50 19.15 6.74 -1.69
C ALA A 50 19.88 7.31 -0.46
N VAL A 51 20.71 6.48 0.17
CA VAL A 51 21.67 6.85 1.23
C VAL A 51 23.08 6.72 0.70
#